data_AF-A0A7J4M2R1-F1
#
_entry.id   AF-A0A7J4M2R1-F1
#
_cell.length_a   1.000
_cell.length_b   1.000
_cell.length_c   1.000
_cell.angle_alpha   90.00
_cell.angle_beta   90.00
_cell.angle_gamma   90.00
#
_symmetry.space_group_name_H-M   'P 1'
#
loop_
_entity.id
_entity.type
_entity.pdbx_description
1 polymer ?
#
loop_
_entity_poly.entity_id
_entity_poly.type
_entity_poly.pdbx_seq_one_letter_code
_entity_poly.pdbx_strand_id
1 'polypeptide(L)'
;MKAKDMIVKSMMRAKQERGLRVSKPNNYLSEGHIRKADHNLIVMTDLSKLGHKDWVVTSAYYAMYQSAMSLLTKIGLESKDHATTVAVLEHFFGEQISKELIGNFNELKERKDKIEAITISEKYIDYLWKIKRARETVQYGISINYKETDIVMRNAREFVSKIRLVLNELNDKLIEFIGKKINELQALARG
;
A
#
# COMPACT_ATOMS: atom_id res chain seq x y z
N MET A 1 -3.40 17.85 -1.01
CA MET A 1 -4.22 17.41 0.14
C MET A 1 -3.36 16.48 0.99
N LYS A 2 -3.26 16.69 2.30
CA LYS A 2 -2.41 15.84 3.15
C LYS A 2 -3.03 14.44 3.25
N ALA A 3 -2.22 13.39 3.42
CA ALA A 3 -2.70 12.00 3.47
C ALA A 3 -3.84 11.79 4.49
N LYS A 4 -3.71 12.37 5.69
CA LYS A 4 -4.73 12.36 6.74
C LYS A 4 -6.10 12.89 6.26
N ASP A 5 -6.13 14.03 5.58
CA ASP A 5 -7.37 14.63 5.10
C ASP A 5 -8.07 13.74 4.06
N MET A 6 -7.27 13.08 3.20
CA MET A 6 -7.79 12.15 2.21
C MET A 6 -8.41 10.92 2.88
N ILE A 7 -7.76 10.39 3.92
CA ILE A 7 -8.27 9.26 4.70
C ILE A 7 -9.61 9.61 5.36
N VAL A 8 -9.69 10.74 6.07
CA VAL A 8 -10.93 11.17 6.75
C VAL A 8 -12.07 11.34 5.75
N LYS A 9 -11.85 12.03 4.62
CA LYS A 9 -12.85 12.18 3.55
C LYS A 9 -13.25 10.84 2.92
N SER A 10 -12.34 9.87 2.86
CA SER A 10 -12.63 8.53 2.35
C SER A 10 -13.46 7.72 3.35
N MET A 11 -13.18 7.85 4.65
CA MET A 11 -13.96 7.25 5.74
C MET A 11 -15.40 7.79 5.81
N MET A 12 -15.59 9.10 5.57
CA MET A 12 -16.94 9.70 5.45
C MET A 12 -17.78 9.03 4.35
N ARG A 13 -17.13 8.48 3.32
CA ARG A 13 -17.75 7.82 2.18
C ARG A 13 -17.70 6.30 2.27
N ALA A 14 -17.50 5.71 3.45
CA ALA A 14 -17.30 4.26 3.64
C ALA A 14 -18.36 3.35 2.99
N LYS A 15 -19.61 3.82 2.84
CA LYS A 15 -20.71 3.10 2.18
C LYS A 15 -20.73 3.22 0.65
N GLN A 16 -19.89 4.10 0.08
CA GLN A 16 -19.82 4.37 -1.35
C GLN A 16 -18.69 3.58 -2.02
N GLU A 17 -18.71 3.48 -3.34
CA GLU A 17 -17.70 2.74 -4.12
C GLU A 17 -16.26 3.24 -3.93
N ARG A 18 -16.05 4.49 -3.51
CA ARG A 18 -14.73 5.09 -3.29
C ARG A 18 -14.40 5.36 -1.82
N GLY A 19 -15.07 4.63 -0.92
CA GLY A 19 -14.89 4.76 0.52
C GLY A 19 -13.72 3.96 1.09
N LEU A 20 -13.28 4.37 2.28
CA LEU A 20 -12.43 3.59 3.17
C LEU A 20 -13.27 3.02 4.30
N ARG A 21 -13.34 1.69 4.39
CA ARG A 21 -14.08 1.00 5.45
C ARG A 21 -13.10 0.53 6.54
N VAL A 22 -13.46 0.80 7.79
CA VAL A 22 -12.83 0.19 8.96
C VAL A 22 -13.46 -1.19 9.18
N SER A 23 -12.61 -2.20 9.33
CA SER A 23 -12.92 -3.61 9.48
C SER A 23 -12.02 -4.23 10.56
N LYS A 24 -12.05 -5.55 10.73
CA LYS A 24 -11.11 -6.25 11.62
C LYS A 24 -9.85 -6.65 10.85
N PRO A 25 -8.66 -6.64 11.48
CA PRO A 25 -7.46 -7.28 10.95
C PRO A 25 -7.76 -8.66 10.37
N ASN A 26 -7.29 -8.93 9.15
CA ASN A 26 -7.62 -10.17 8.45
C ASN A 26 -6.38 -10.77 7.74
N ASN A 27 -5.75 -11.75 8.39
CA ASN A 27 -4.56 -12.43 7.86
C ASN A 27 -4.87 -13.22 6.58
N TYR A 28 -6.01 -13.90 6.50
CA TYR A 28 -6.38 -14.68 5.32
C TYR A 28 -6.50 -13.81 4.05
N LEU A 29 -7.19 -12.67 4.17
CA LEU A 29 -7.30 -11.71 3.07
C LEU A 29 -5.94 -11.06 2.76
N SER A 30 -5.18 -10.71 3.79
CA SER A 30 -3.83 -10.15 3.65
C SER A 30 -2.92 -11.08 2.84
N GLU A 31 -2.88 -12.37 3.17
CA GLU A 31 -2.13 -13.37 2.43
C GLU A 31 -2.66 -13.60 1.01
N GLY A 32 -3.99 -13.59 0.84
CA GLY A 32 -4.61 -13.69 -0.49
C GLY A 32 -4.18 -12.57 -1.42
N HIS A 33 -4.08 -11.34 -0.90
CA HIS A 33 -3.57 -10.20 -1.63
C HIS A 33 -2.08 -10.34 -2.00
N ILE A 34 -1.23 -10.89 -1.12
CA ILE A 34 0.17 -11.19 -1.47
C ILE A 34 0.28 -12.26 -2.55
N ARG A 35 -0.48 -13.35 -2.45
CA ARG A 35 -0.50 -14.37 -3.53
C ARG A 35 -0.90 -13.77 -4.87
N LYS A 36 -1.86 -12.84 -4.87
CA LYS A 36 -2.27 -12.11 -6.08
C LYS A 36 -1.18 -11.14 -6.56
N ALA A 37 -0.45 -10.48 -5.66
CA ALA A 37 0.70 -9.66 -6.01
C ALA A 37 1.82 -10.50 -6.68
N ASP A 38 2.11 -11.68 -6.14
CA ASP A 38 3.12 -12.60 -6.68
C ASP A 38 2.74 -13.09 -8.08
N HIS A 39 1.47 -13.50 -8.24
CA HIS A 39 0.94 -13.87 -9.54
C HIS A 39 1.12 -12.74 -10.56
N ASN A 40 0.83 -11.49 -10.18
CA ASN A 40 1.03 -10.33 -11.06
C ASN A 40 2.52 -10.07 -11.38
N LEU A 41 3.46 -10.36 -10.48
CA LEU A 41 4.90 -10.26 -10.77
C LEU A 41 5.37 -11.32 -11.77
N ILE A 42 4.80 -12.53 -11.71
CA ILE A 42 5.04 -13.59 -12.69
C ILE A 42 4.49 -13.16 -14.05
N VAL A 43 3.21 -12.77 -14.11
CA VAL A 43 2.55 -12.29 -15.32
C VAL A 43 3.31 -11.10 -15.95
N MET A 44 3.74 -10.14 -15.14
CA MET A 44 4.59 -9.02 -15.57
C MET A 44 5.89 -9.50 -16.25
N THR A 45 6.51 -10.54 -15.71
CA THR A 45 7.75 -11.12 -16.26
C THR A 45 7.49 -11.79 -17.60
N ASP A 46 6.41 -12.54 -17.72
CA ASP A 46 6.03 -13.24 -18.96
C ASP A 46 5.65 -12.25 -20.07
N LEU A 47 4.87 -11.23 -19.75
CA LEU A 47 4.50 -10.16 -20.68
C LEU A 47 5.71 -9.36 -21.18
N SER A 48 6.71 -9.16 -20.31
CA SER A 48 7.96 -8.50 -20.70
C SER A 48 8.73 -9.32 -21.74
N LYS A 49 8.82 -10.65 -21.54
CA LYS A 49 9.44 -11.57 -22.52
C LYS A 49 8.70 -11.58 -23.84
N LEU A 50 7.37 -11.44 -23.82
CA LEU A 50 6.51 -11.39 -25.00
C LEU A 50 6.48 -10.00 -25.67
N GLY A 51 7.08 -8.98 -25.07
CA GLY A 51 7.15 -7.61 -25.62
C GLY A 51 5.90 -6.75 -25.39
N HIS A 52 4.98 -7.15 -24.51
CA HIS A 52 3.74 -6.42 -24.21
C HIS A 52 3.98 -5.32 -23.15
N LYS A 53 4.59 -4.21 -23.55
CA LYS A 53 5.13 -3.18 -22.63
C LYS A 53 4.06 -2.44 -21.82
N ASP A 54 2.93 -2.12 -22.42
CA ASP A 54 1.74 -1.57 -21.76
C ASP A 54 1.17 -2.51 -20.69
N TRP A 55 1.14 -3.81 -20.98
CA TRP A 55 0.70 -4.84 -20.05
C TRP A 55 1.72 -5.11 -18.94
N VAL A 56 3.03 -4.91 -19.18
CA VAL A 56 4.06 -4.89 -18.12
C VAL A 56 3.74 -3.81 -17.10
N VAL A 57 3.45 -2.59 -17.54
CA VAL A 57 3.07 -1.47 -16.66
C VAL A 57 1.79 -1.80 -15.88
N THR A 58 0.79 -2.35 -16.55
CA THR A 58 -0.49 -2.74 -15.92
C THR A 58 -0.28 -3.82 -14.86
N SER A 59 0.51 -4.85 -15.15
CA SER A 59 0.77 -5.95 -14.21
C SER A 59 1.64 -5.49 -13.03
N ALA A 60 2.65 -4.65 -13.28
CA ALA A 60 3.46 -4.02 -12.24
C ALA A 60 2.62 -3.19 -11.27
N TYR A 61 1.70 -2.38 -11.82
CA TYR A 61 0.73 -1.63 -11.02
C TYR A 61 -0.09 -2.55 -10.11
N TYR A 62 -0.69 -3.60 -10.67
CA TYR A 62 -1.52 -4.50 -9.87
C TYR A 62 -0.70 -5.35 -8.89
N ALA A 63 0.56 -5.66 -9.16
CA ALA A 63 1.43 -6.28 -8.18
C ALA A 63 1.60 -5.39 -6.94
N MET A 64 1.95 -4.11 -7.15
CA MET A 64 2.15 -3.15 -6.06
C MET A 64 0.85 -2.78 -5.35
N TYR A 65 -0.24 -2.62 -6.10
CA TYR A 65 -1.55 -2.32 -5.50
C TYR A 65 -2.07 -3.48 -4.66
N GLN A 66 -1.93 -4.72 -5.12
CA GLN A 66 -2.34 -5.89 -4.34
C GLN A 66 -1.49 -6.06 -3.09
N SER A 67 -0.17 -5.83 -3.14
CA SER A 67 0.64 -5.84 -1.91
C SER A 67 0.22 -4.72 -0.95
N ALA A 68 -0.06 -3.50 -1.44
CA ALA A 68 -0.61 -2.45 -0.58
C ALA A 68 -1.94 -2.85 0.09
N MET A 69 -2.85 -3.48 -0.65
CA MET A 69 -4.12 -4.00 -0.12
C MET A 69 -3.92 -5.09 0.94
N SER A 70 -2.86 -5.90 0.81
CA SER A 70 -2.47 -6.86 1.84
C SER A 70 -2.16 -6.18 3.17
N LEU A 71 -1.45 -5.04 3.13
CA LEU A 71 -1.11 -4.28 4.33
C LEU A 71 -2.34 -3.60 4.94
N LEU A 72 -3.23 -3.05 4.12
CA LEU A 72 -4.50 -2.47 4.57
C LEU A 72 -5.35 -3.50 5.31
N THR A 73 -5.54 -4.68 4.72
CA THR A 73 -6.35 -5.76 5.32
C THR A 73 -5.70 -6.33 6.59
N LYS A 74 -4.36 -6.36 6.66
CA LYS A 74 -3.61 -6.71 7.88
C LYS A 74 -3.93 -5.80 9.06
N ILE A 75 -4.15 -4.50 8.83
CA ILE A 75 -4.47 -3.52 9.88
C ILE A 75 -5.99 -3.24 10.01
N GLY A 76 -6.84 -4.01 9.32
CA GLY A 76 -8.29 -3.86 9.42
C GLY A 76 -8.86 -2.71 8.60
N LEU A 77 -8.26 -2.36 7.47
CA LEU A 77 -8.81 -1.40 6.52
C LEU A 77 -9.16 -2.07 5.19
N GLU A 78 -10.23 -1.59 4.57
CA GLU A 78 -10.64 -1.97 3.23
C GLU A 78 -10.86 -0.72 2.38
N SER A 79 -10.04 -0.55 1.35
CA SER A 79 -10.16 0.55 0.39
C SER A 79 -10.60 0.03 -0.96
N LYS A 80 -11.51 0.76 -1.61
CA LYS A 80 -11.84 0.59 -3.03
C LYS A 80 -11.25 1.71 -3.90
N ASP A 81 -10.58 2.67 -3.28
CA ASP A 81 -9.99 3.83 -3.95
C ASP A 81 -8.46 3.77 -3.92
N HIS A 82 -7.86 3.90 -5.10
CA HIS A 82 -6.42 3.77 -5.27
C HIS A 82 -5.65 4.88 -4.57
N ALA A 83 -6.11 6.14 -4.68
CA ALA A 83 -5.46 7.26 -4.04
C ALA A 83 -5.51 7.14 -2.50
N THR A 84 -6.66 6.76 -1.95
CA THR A 84 -6.85 6.45 -0.53
C THR A 84 -5.89 5.36 -0.08
N THR A 85 -5.68 4.31 -0.89
CA THR A 85 -4.73 3.24 -0.57
C THR A 85 -3.32 3.79 -0.38
N VAL A 86 -2.87 4.70 -1.26
CA VAL A 86 -1.56 5.34 -1.13
C VAL A 86 -1.48 6.20 0.13
N ALA A 87 -2.51 7.00 0.43
CA ALA A 87 -2.51 7.82 1.64
C ALA A 87 -2.48 6.99 2.92
N VAL A 88 -3.14 5.83 2.94
CA VAL A 88 -3.08 4.93 4.09
C VAL A 88 -1.65 4.45 4.32
N LEU A 89 -0.91 4.06 3.27
CA LEU A 89 0.50 3.69 3.39
C LEU A 89 1.34 4.86 3.92
N GLU A 90 1.19 6.04 3.31
CA GLU A 90 1.94 7.24 3.70
C GLU A 90 1.66 7.63 5.16
N HIS A 91 0.42 7.53 5.61
CA HIS A 91 0.02 7.95 6.95
C HIS A 91 0.39 6.95 8.05
N PHE A 92 0.14 5.65 7.83
CA PHE A 92 0.30 4.62 8.85
C PHE A 92 1.61 3.85 8.77
N PHE A 93 2.42 4.09 7.74
CA PHE A 93 3.73 3.45 7.58
C PHE A 93 4.83 4.42 7.12
N GLY A 94 4.53 5.69 6.83
CA GLY A 94 5.54 6.68 6.46
C GLY A 94 6.30 7.26 7.68
N GLU A 95 7.29 8.10 7.41
CA GLU A 95 8.21 8.68 8.42
C GLU A 95 7.52 9.31 9.65
N GLN A 96 6.31 9.84 9.50
CA GLN A 96 5.57 10.45 10.60
C GLN A 96 5.18 9.44 11.67
N ILE A 97 4.66 8.27 11.29
CA ILE A 97 4.29 7.23 12.25
C ILE A 97 5.54 6.65 12.91
N SER A 98 6.63 6.54 12.16
CA SER A 98 7.89 5.98 12.65
C SER A 98 8.45 6.82 13.77
N LYS A 99 8.39 8.15 13.66
CA LYS A 99 8.76 9.07 14.74
C LYS A 99 7.90 8.89 15.98
N GLU A 100 6.59 8.71 15.81
CA GLU A 100 5.67 8.49 16.92
C GLU A 100 5.90 7.12 17.60
N LEU A 101 6.11 6.06 16.81
CA LEU A 101 6.46 4.73 17.30
C LEU A 101 7.81 4.72 18.02
N ILE A 102 8.82 5.43 17.49
CA ILE A 102 10.12 5.61 18.15
C ILE A 102 9.94 6.37 19.46
N GLY A 103 9.06 7.37 19.53
CA GLY A 103 8.76 8.06 20.80
C GLY A 103 8.17 7.14 21.86
N ASN A 104 7.38 6.15 21.45
CA ASN A 104 6.69 5.19 22.32
C ASN A 104 7.39 3.82 22.43
N PHE A 105 8.64 3.69 21.94
CA PHE A 105 9.25 2.37 21.75
C PHE A 105 9.43 1.57 23.06
N ASN A 106 9.71 2.26 24.18
CA ASN A 106 9.85 1.66 25.50
C ASN A 106 8.53 1.04 25.98
N GLU A 107 7.40 1.70 25.72
CA GLU A 107 6.06 1.21 26.07
C GLU A 107 5.63 0.04 25.17
N LEU A 108 5.93 0.16 23.87
CA LEU A 108 5.68 -0.90 22.90
C LEU A 108 6.56 -2.14 23.15
N LYS A 109 7.69 -1.96 23.85
CA LYS A 109 8.77 -2.96 24.02
C LYS A 109 9.27 -3.49 22.68
N GLU A 110 9.40 -2.61 21.70
CA GLU A 110 9.91 -2.94 20.36
C GLU A 110 11.31 -2.38 20.15
N ARG A 111 12.06 -3.03 19.26
CA ARG A 111 13.41 -2.62 18.90
C ARG A 111 13.37 -1.61 17.73
N LYS A 112 14.32 -0.66 17.71
CA LYS A 112 14.36 0.41 16.70
C LYS A 112 14.50 -0.10 15.26
N ASP A 113 15.29 -1.16 15.06
CA ASP A 113 15.46 -1.87 13.79
C ASP A 113 14.12 -2.37 13.22
N LYS A 114 13.21 -2.86 14.07
CA LYS A 114 11.87 -3.25 13.64
C LYS A 114 11.02 -2.07 13.21
N ILE A 115 11.10 -0.95 13.94
CA ILE A 115 10.34 0.27 13.59
C ILE A 115 10.82 0.80 12.23
N GLU A 116 12.13 0.80 11.99
CA GLU A 116 12.71 1.11 10.67
C GLU A 116 12.24 0.12 9.59
N ALA A 117 12.16 -1.17 9.91
CA ALA A 117 11.70 -2.21 8.98
C ALA A 117 10.23 -2.03 8.57
N ILE A 118 9.34 -1.60 9.46
CA ILE A 118 7.94 -1.29 9.10
C ILE A 118 7.76 0.08 8.43
N THR A 119 8.79 0.93 8.44
CA THR A 119 8.74 2.26 7.82
C THR A 119 8.85 2.16 6.29
N ILE A 120 7.85 2.66 5.57
CA ILE A 120 7.82 2.80 4.12
C ILE A 120 8.31 4.21 3.77
N SER A 121 9.56 4.32 3.34
CA SER A 121 10.15 5.59 2.90
C SER A 121 9.41 6.19 1.70
N GLU A 122 9.50 7.51 1.53
CA GLU A 122 8.87 8.25 0.43
C GLU A 122 9.17 7.69 -0.97
N LYS A 123 10.35 7.09 -1.18
CA LYS A 123 10.72 6.40 -2.43
C LYS A 123 9.68 5.35 -2.87
N TYR A 124 9.18 4.55 -1.94
CA TYR A 124 8.19 3.50 -2.25
C TYR A 124 6.80 4.10 -2.51
N ILE A 125 6.45 5.18 -1.81
CA ILE A 125 5.22 5.94 -2.05
C ILE A 125 5.25 6.55 -3.46
N ASP A 126 6.38 7.11 -3.86
CA ASP A 126 6.60 7.65 -5.21
C ASP A 126 6.50 6.55 -6.29
N TYR A 127 7.04 5.35 -6.03
CA TYR A 127 6.86 4.21 -6.94
C TYR A 127 5.38 3.94 -7.21
N LEU A 128 4.56 3.88 -6.15
CA LEU A 128 3.14 3.59 -6.29
C LEU A 128 2.36 4.72 -7.00
N TRP A 129 2.70 5.98 -6.73
CA TRP A 129 2.12 7.13 -7.43
C TRP A 129 2.50 7.19 -8.91
N LYS A 130 3.77 6.94 -9.25
CA LYS A 130 4.24 6.92 -10.63
C LYS A 130 3.57 5.80 -11.41
N ILE A 131 3.55 4.58 -10.87
CA ILE A 131 2.97 3.45 -11.59
C ILE A 131 1.44 3.55 -11.72
N LYS A 132 0.74 4.14 -10.74
CA LYS A 132 -0.70 4.46 -10.88
C LYS A 132 -0.95 5.36 -12.10
N ARG A 133 -0.20 6.47 -12.21
CA ARG A 133 -0.33 7.41 -13.32
C ARG A 133 0.03 6.76 -14.65
N ALA A 134 1.15 6.02 -14.68
CA ALA A 134 1.57 5.29 -15.88
C ALA A 134 0.51 4.27 -16.31
N ARG A 135 -0.07 3.53 -15.38
CA ARG A 135 -1.15 2.56 -15.63
C ARG A 135 -2.38 3.22 -16.25
N GLU A 136 -2.80 4.37 -15.73
CA GLU A 136 -3.91 5.15 -16.32
C GLU A 136 -3.57 5.57 -17.76
N THR A 137 -2.36 6.07 -18.00
CA THR A 137 -1.92 6.47 -19.34
C THR A 137 -1.92 5.31 -20.34
N VAL A 138 -1.36 4.15 -19.98
CA VAL A 138 -1.27 3.01 -20.91
C VAL A 138 -2.61 2.31 -21.13
N GLN A 139 -3.53 2.34 -20.16
CA GLN A 139 -4.83 1.69 -20.32
C GLN A 139 -5.85 2.51 -21.12
N TYR A 140 -5.82 3.84 -20.99
CA TYR A 140 -6.74 4.71 -21.72
C TYR A 140 -6.12 5.30 -22.99
N GLY A 141 -4.80 5.21 -23.13
CA GLY A 141 -4.10 5.55 -24.36
C GLY A 141 -4.22 4.44 -25.41
N ILE A 142 -3.87 4.79 -26.65
CA ILE A 142 -3.82 3.85 -27.78
C ILE A 142 -2.41 3.28 -28.03
N SER A 143 -1.40 3.77 -27.30
CA SER A 143 0.00 3.35 -27.46
C SER A 143 0.28 2.09 -26.65
N ILE A 144 0.70 1.04 -27.34
CA ILE A 144 1.21 -0.20 -26.74
C ILE A 144 2.69 -0.10 -26.32
N ASN A 145 3.37 0.96 -26.74
CA ASN A 145 4.77 1.20 -26.41
C ASN A 145 4.89 2.01 -25.11
N TYR A 146 5.77 1.55 -24.23
CA TYR A 146 6.17 2.25 -23.02
C TYR A 146 7.69 2.17 -22.87
N LYS A 147 8.35 3.28 -22.56
CA LYS A 147 9.80 3.30 -22.26
C LYS A 147 10.03 2.88 -20.81
N GLU A 148 11.23 2.44 -20.44
CA GLU A 148 11.58 2.19 -19.03
C GLU A 148 10.84 1.01 -18.36
N THR A 149 10.40 0.00 -19.13
CA THR A 149 9.78 -1.21 -18.58
C THR A 149 10.67 -1.92 -17.55
N ASP A 150 11.99 -1.91 -17.74
CA ASP A 150 12.93 -2.54 -16.79
C ASP A 150 12.93 -1.85 -15.42
N ILE A 151 12.83 -0.52 -15.42
CA ILE A 151 12.74 0.28 -14.19
C ILE A 151 11.41 -0.02 -13.48
N VAL A 152 10.30 -0.06 -14.24
CA VAL A 152 8.98 -0.42 -13.72
C VAL A 152 9.00 -1.80 -13.05
N MET A 153 9.57 -2.80 -13.73
CA MET A 153 9.64 -4.17 -13.22
C MET A 153 10.50 -4.26 -11.95
N ARG A 154 11.64 -3.57 -11.91
CA ARG A 154 12.49 -3.51 -10.71
C ARG A 154 11.76 -2.85 -9.54
N ASN A 155 11.14 -1.68 -9.77
CA ASN A 155 10.42 -0.95 -8.74
C ASN A 155 9.26 -1.76 -8.17
N ALA A 156 8.53 -2.50 -9.02
CA ALA A 156 7.44 -3.37 -8.57
C ALA A 156 7.93 -4.50 -7.65
N ARG A 157 9.03 -5.18 -8.03
CA ARG A 157 9.64 -6.22 -7.19
C ARG A 157 10.17 -5.67 -5.87
N GLU A 158 10.85 -4.52 -5.92
CA GLU A 158 11.37 -3.85 -4.72
C GLU A 158 10.23 -3.44 -3.77
N PHE A 159 9.16 -2.86 -4.30
CA PHE A 159 7.99 -2.46 -3.52
C PHE A 159 7.29 -3.65 -2.89
N VAL A 160 7.01 -4.72 -3.64
CA VAL A 160 6.38 -5.94 -3.09
C VAL A 160 7.26 -6.57 -2.01
N SER A 161 8.58 -6.57 -2.20
CA SER A 161 9.54 -7.07 -1.18
C SER A 161 9.51 -6.21 0.07
N LYS A 162 9.44 -4.88 -0.06
CA LYS A 162 9.29 -3.98 1.10
C LYS A 162 8.00 -4.24 1.85
N ILE A 163 6.87 -4.40 1.17
CA ILE A 163 5.60 -4.71 1.83
C ILE A 163 5.66 -6.04 2.58
N ARG A 164 6.32 -7.07 2.01
CA ARG A 164 6.54 -8.35 2.71
C ARG A 164 7.35 -8.18 3.99
N LEU A 165 8.42 -7.38 3.96
CA LEU A 165 9.20 -7.06 5.15
C LEU A 165 8.30 -6.39 6.22
N VAL A 166 7.51 -5.39 5.84
CA VAL A 166 6.58 -4.72 6.76
C VAL A 166 5.59 -5.72 7.36
N LEU A 167 4.98 -6.58 6.54
CA LEU A 167 4.01 -7.58 7.00
C LEU A 167 4.62 -8.60 7.98
N ASN A 168 5.88 -8.99 7.79
CA ASN A 168 6.59 -9.92 8.66
C ASN A 168 6.92 -9.30 10.03
N GLU A 169 7.23 -8.00 10.05
CA GLU A 169 7.58 -7.28 11.28
C GLU A 169 6.35 -6.73 12.02
N LEU A 170 5.19 -6.66 11.36
CA LEU A 170 3.93 -6.27 11.98
C LEU A 170 3.43 -7.35 12.95
N ASN A 171 3.57 -7.06 14.24
CA ASN A 171 3.01 -7.85 15.33
C ASN A 171 1.73 -7.23 15.91
N ASP A 172 1.10 -7.95 16.84
CA ASP A 172 -0.20 -7.57 17.41
C ASP A 172 -0.17 -6.21 18.13
N LYS A 173 0.94 -5.86 18.79
CA LYS A 173 1.06 -4.57 19.49
C LYS A 173 1.11 -3.39 18.52
N LEU A 174 1.86 -3.53 17.42
CA LEU A 174 1.93 -2.52 16.37
C LEU A 174 0.57 -2.37 15.68
N ILE A 175 -0.11 -3.50 15.42
CA ILE A 175 -1.46 -3.50 14.85
C ILE A 175 -2.45 -2.84 15.81
N GLU A 176 -2.37 -3.09 17.12
CA GLU A 176 -3.22 -2.44 18.12
C GLU A 176 -2.97 -0.93 18.18
N PHE A 177 -1.69 -0.50 18.15
CA PHE A 177 -1.33 0.91 18.09
C PHE A 177 -1.91 1.60 16.85
N ILE A 178 -1.70 1.01 15.67
CA ILE A 178 -2.27 1.51 14.40
C ILE A 178 -3.81 1.51 14.47
N GLY A 179 -4.42 0.49 15.08
CA GLY A 179 -5.85 0.38 15.29
C GLY A 179 -6.42 1.54 16.12
N LYS A 180 -5.72 1.97 17.19
CA LYS A 180 -6.09 3.16 17.97
C LYS A 180 -6.10 4.41 17.09
N LYS A 181 -5.07 4.61 16.26
CA LYS A 181 -5.00 5.73 15.31
C LYS A 181 -6.10 5.68 14.24
N ILE A 182 -6.44 4.49 13.74
CA ILE A 182 -7.56 4.32 12.80
C ILE A 182 -8.88 4.77 13.46
N ASN A 183 -9.11 4.38 14.73
CA ASN A 183 -10.32 4.76 15.46
C ASN A 183 -10.40 6.27 15.71
N GLU A 184 -9.28 6.93 16.01
CA GLU A 184 -9.19 8.40 16.11
C GLU A 184 -9.63 9.08 14.80
N LEU A 185 -9.12 8.63 13.65
CA LEU A 185 -9.54 9.17 12.35
C LEU A 185 -11.00 8.86 12.02
N GLN A 186 -11.49 7.69 12.40
CA GLN A 186 -12.89 7.33 12.20
C GLN A 186 -13.84 8.21 13.02
N ALA A 187 -13.46 8.59 14.24
CA ALA A 187 -14.22 9.53 15.07
C ALA A 187 -14.29 10.91 14.41
N LEU A 188 -13.16 11.40 13.86
CA LEU A 188 -13.12 12.66 13.10
C LEU A 188 -13.97 12.63 11.83
N ALA A 189 -14.15 11.46 11.20
CA ALA A 189 -15.00 11.31 10.03
C ALA A 189 -16.51 11.28 10.35
N ARG A 190 -16.89 11.14 11.63
CA ARG A 190 -18.28 11.10 12.09
C ARG A 190 -18.76 12.41 12.73
N GLY A 191 -17.83 13.26 13.15
CA GLY A 191 -18.10 14.62 13.63
C GLY A 191 -18.20 15.59 12.47
#